data_AF-A0A1H4XP88-F1
#
_entry.id   AF-A0A1H4XP88-F1
#
_cell.length_a   1.000
_cell.length_b   1.000
_cell.length_c   1.000
_cell.angle_alpha   90.00
_cell.angle_beta   90.00
_cell.angle_gamma   90.00
#
_symmetry.space_group_name_H-M   'P 1'
#
loop_
_entity.id
_entity.type
_entity.pdbx_description
1 polymer ?
#
loop_
_entity_poly.entity_id
_entity_poly.type
_entity_poly.pdbx_seq_one_letter_code
_entity_poly.pdbx_strand_id
1 'polypeptide(L)'
;MNQHIVDEHRVLFEKMNAIVARNEIGELIVVRSRRTIKPIIPFIISISVFQQWKARDNKVVIADLPFEQLNTDIPLNFKIRKDEPLTVIQSFDELEFSEK
;
A
#
# COMPACT_ATOMS: atom_id res chain seq x y z
N MET A 1 -11.17 15.74 12.94
CA MET A 1 -10.25 14.79 12.27
C MET A 1 -8.87 15.06 12.83
N ASN A 2 -8.25 14.08 13.50
CA ASN A 2 -7.01 14.30 14.28
C ASN A 2 -5.82 14.53 13.36
N GLN A 3 -5.48 15.81 13.15
CA GLN A 3 -4.31 16.25 12.36
C GLN A 3 -3.01 15.59 12.84
N HIS A 4 -2.92 15.31 14.14
CA HIS A 4 -1.77 14.65 14.77
C HIS A 4 -1.51 13.23 14.26
N ILE A 5 -2.57 12.47 13.96
CA ILE A 5 -2.48 11.10 13.43
C ILE A 5 -1.93 11.16 12.00
N VAL A 6 -2.45 12.09 11.19
CA VAL A 6 -2.03 12.26 9.79
C VAL A 6 -0.53 12.57 9.70
N ASP A 7 0.01 13.40 10.59
CA ASP A 7 1.44 13.76 10.61
C ASP A 7 2.36 12.60 11.06
N GLU A 8 1.97 11.82 12.06
CA GLU A 8 2.73 10.62 12.46
C GLU A 8 2.77 9.57 11.35
N HIS A 9 1.63 9.38 10.67
CA HIS A 9 1.56 8.50 9.52
C HIS A 9 2.40 9.03 8.36
N ARG A 10 2.41 10.35 8.10
CA ARG A 10 3.31 11.02 7.13
C ARG A 10 4.78 10.72 7.38
N VAL A 11 5.23 10.81 8.63
CA VAL A 11 6.60 10.44 9.02
C VAL A 11 6.85 8.93 8.82
N LEU A 12 5.84 8.08 9.04
CA LEU A 12 5.89 6.65 8.72
C LEU A 12 6.07 6.44 7.21
N PHE A 13 5.28 7.11 6.37
CA PHE A 13 5.42 7.08 4.90
C PHE A 13 6.83 7.51 4.44
N GLU A 14 7.48 8.39 5.18
CA GLU A 14 8.86 8.83 4.90
C GLU A 14 9.95 7.84 5.31
N LYS A 15 9.60 6.76 6.00
CA LYS A 15 10.56 5.73 6.43
C LYS A 15 10.28 4.35 5.84
N MET A 16 9.06 4.11 5.40
CA MET A 16 8.61 2.81 4.87
C MET A 16 8.80 2.71 3.35
N ASN A 17 9.10 1.50 2.88
CA ASN A 17 9.25 1.21 1.46
C ASN A 17 7.91 0.91 0.80
N ALA A 18 6.99 0.26 1.52
CA ALA A 18 5.60 0.08 1.08
C ALA A 18 4.63 0.06 2.27
N ILE A 19 3.42 0.56 2.02
CA ILE A 19 2.35 0.60 3.01
C ILE A 19 1.15 -0.17 2.49
N VAL A 20 0.69 -1.07 3.35
CA VAL A 20 -0.43 -1.96 3.12
C VAL A 20 -1.55 -1.56 4.08
N ALA A 21 -2.76 -1.43 3.58
CA ALA A 21 -3.96 -1.18 4.38
C ALA A 21 -4.86 -2.42 4.37
N ARG A 22 -5.80 -2.47 5.31
CA ARG A 22 -6.93 -3.41 5.25
C ARG A 22 -8.18 -2.68 4.80
N ASN A 23 -8.95 -3.28 3.90
CA ASN A 23 -10.31 -2.83 3.61
C ASN A 23 -11.31 -3.44 4.61
N GLU A 24 -12.58 -3.05 4.49
CA GLU A 24 -13.66 -3.49 5.38
C GLU A 24 -13.89 -5.01 5.40
N ILE A 25 -13.51 -5.71 4.32
CA ILE A 25 -13.61 -7.17 4.19
C ILE A 25 -12.32 -7.92 4.53
N GLY A 26 -11.27 -7.20 4.96
CA GLY A 26 -10.02 -7.77 5.47
C GLY A 26 -8.93 -8.03 4.41
N GLU A 27 -9.11 -7.61 3.17
CA GLU A 27 -8.10 -7.72 2.12
C GLU A 27 -6.94 -6.76 2.34
N LEU A 28 -5.74 -7.17 1.91
CA LEU A 28 -4.53 -6.35 2.01
C LEU A 28 -4.36 -5.53 0.74
N ILE A 29 -4.47 -4.21 0.86
CA ILE A 29 -4.31 -3.27 -0.26
C ILE A 29 -2.97 -2.57 -0.13
N VAL A 30 -2.10 -2.74 -1.13
CA VAL A 30 -0.87 -1.95 -1.25
C VAL A 30 -1.25 -0.56 -1.72
N VAL A 31 -1.17 0.40 -0.80
CA VAL A 31 -1.62 1.78 -1.00
C VAL A 31 -0.53 2.62 -1.64
N ARG A 32 0.73 2.39 -1.24
CA ARG A 32 1.88 3.16 -1.71
C ARG A 32 3.15 2.35 -1.61
N SER A 33 4.07 2.59 -2.54
CA SER A 33 5.45 2.14 -2.47
C SER A 33 6.41 3.25 -2.90
N ARG A 34 7.58 3.31 -2.27
CA ARG A 34 8.70 4.19 -2.68
C ARG A 34 9.40 3.67 -3.93
N ARG A 35 9.44 2.35 -4.08
CA ARG A 35 9.90 1.71 -5.32
C ARG A 35 8.78 1.82 -6.33
N THR A 36 9.15 2.07 -7.58
CA THR A 36 8.18 1.96 -8.66
C THR A 36 7.88 0.47 -8.82
N ILE A 37 6.72 0.08 -8.34
CA ILE A 37 6.22 -1.30 -8.40
C ILE A 37 5.13 -1.33 -9.45
N LYS A 38 5.15 -2.34 -10.33
CA LYS A 38 3.96 -2.65 -11.14
C LYS A 38 3.10 -3.68 -10.41
N PRO A 39 1.77 -3.48 -10.37
CA PRO A 39 1.03 -2.35 -10.93
C PRO A 39 1.31 -1.04 -10.18
N ILE A 40 1.34 0.06 -10.92
CA ILE A 40 1.72 1.40 -10.42
C ILE A 40 0.55 1.95 -9.61
N ILE A 41 0.42 1.43 -8.38
CA ILE A 41 -0.47 1.78 -7.26
C ILE A 41 -1.91 2.25 -7.57
N PRO A 42 -2.92 1.83 -6.78
CA PRO A 42 -2.94 0.82 -5.70
C PRO A 42 -3.52 -0.55 -6.15
N PHE A 43 -3.22 -1.63 -5.42
CA PHE A 43 -3.60 -3.01 -5.77
C PHE A 43 -3.74 -3.93 -4.55
N ILE A 44 -4.44 -5.06 -4.70
CA ILE A 44 -4.65 -6.06 -3.64
C ILE A 44 -3.54 -7.11 -3.70
N ILE A 45 -3.06 -7.55 -2.53
CA ILE A 45 -2.15 -8.69 -2.37
C ILE A 45 -2.73 -9.73 -1.43
N SER A 46 -2.35 -10.99 -1.62
CA SER A 46 -2.63 -12.03 -0.63
C SER A 46 -1.74 -11.90 0.62
N ILE A 47 -2.14 -12.55 1.71
CA ILE A 47 -1.33 -12.63 2.94
C ILE A 47 0.04 -13.29 2.66
N SER A 48 0.08 -14.30 1.80
CA SER A 48 1.33 -14.98 1.44
C SER A 48 2.28 -14.05 0.67
N VAL A 49 1.78 -13.25 -0.27
CA VAL A 49 2.57 -12.23 -0.97
C VAL A 49 3.13 -11.20 0.00
N PHE A 50 2.30 -10.71 0.93
CA PHE A 50 2.74 -9.79 1.98
C PHE A 50 3.87 -10.38 2.85
N GLN A 51 3.73 -11.62 3.28
CA GLN A 51 4.74 -12.29 4.12
C GLN A 51 6.07 -12.46 3.37
N GLN A 52 6.02 -12.87 2.09
CA GLN A 52 7.22 -12.99 1.26
C GLN A 52 7.90 -11.64 1.03
N TRP A 53 7.11 -10.60 0.78
CA TRP A 53 7.64 -9.25 0.62
C TRP A 53 8.28 -8.77 1.91
N LYS A 54 7.60 -8.90 3.05
CA LYS A 54 8.12 -8.49 4.36
C LYS A 54 9.39 -9.23 4.76
N ALA A 55 9.52 -10.51 4.37
CA ALA A 55 10.74 -11.28 4.60
C ALA A 55 11.94 -10.75 3.80
N ARG A 56 11.70 -10.17 2.61
CA ARG A 56 12.73 -9.54 1.77
C ARG A 56 12.98 -8.07 2.13
N ASP A 57 11.96 -7.37 2.60
CA ASP A 57 11.97 -5.95 2.92
C ASP A 57 11.22 -5.68 4.23
N ASN A 58 11.98 -5.51 5.32
CA ASN A 58 11.42 -5.26 6.64
C ASN A 58 10.73 -3.89 6.78
N LYS A 59 10.83 -3.02 5.77
CA LYS A 59 10.16 -1.70 5.71
C LYS A 59 8.81 -1.76 4.99
N VAL A 60 8.24 -2.95 4.86
CA VAL A 60 6.87 -3.18 4.41
C VAL A 60 5.99 -3.40 5.63
N VAL A 61 5.03 -2.50 5.84
CA VAL A 61 4.19 -2.49 7.04
C VAL A 61 2.71 -2.42 6.69
N ILE A 62 1.90 -3.03 7.57
CA ILE A 62 0.45 -2.82 7.56
C ILE A 62 0.20 -1.57 8.41
N ALA A 63 -0.43 -0.57 7.81
CA ALA A 63 -0.89 0.61 8.53
C ALA A 63 -2.14 0.27 9.34
N ASP A 64 -2.24 0.86 10.53
CA ASP A 64 -3.39 0.68 11.44
C ASP A 64 -4.59 1.58 11.07
N LEU A 65 -4.62 2.05 9.81
CA LEU A 65 -5.67 2.90 9.27
C LEU A 65 -6.39 2.21 8.11
N PRO A 66 -7.72 2.45 7.96
CA PRO A 66 -8.47 1.98 6.81
C PRO A 66 -7.91 2.55 5.50
N PHE A 67 -8.04 1.78 4.43
CA PHE A 67 -7.62 2.17 3.08
C PHE A 67 -8.18 3.55 2.67
N GLU A 68 -9.43 3.83 2.99
CA GLU A 68 -10.15 5.06 2.63
C GLU A 68 -9.49 6.31 3.23
N GLN A 69 -8.92 6.17 4.43
CA GLN A 69 -8.21 7.26 5.12
C GLN A 69 -6.80 7.46 4.57
N LEU A 70 -6.17 6.40 4.06
CA LEU A 70 -4.83 6.45 3.47
C LEU A 70 -4.87 6.90 2.00
N ASN A 71 -5.99 6.66 1.31
CA ASN A 71 -6.20 7.03 -0.10
C ASN A 71 -6.38 8.56 -0.30
N THR A 72 -6.67 9.33 0.74
CA THR A 72 -6.85 10.79 0.66
C THR A 72 -5.54 11.55 0.43
N ASP A 73 -4.43 11.03 0.97
CA ASP A 73 -3.07 11.59 0.90
C ASP A 73 -2.26 11.12 -0.32
N ILE A 74 -2.85 10.24 -1.15
CA ILE A 74 -2.24 9.83 -2.41
C ILE A 74 -2.40 10.98 -3.44
N PRO A 75 -1.37 11.32 -4.23
CA PRO A 75 -1.51 12.30 -5.30
C PRO A 75 -2.69 11.98 -6.21
N LEU A 76 -3.44 13.00 -6.65
CA LEU A 76 -4.69 12.86 -7.43
C LEU A 76 -4.59 11.89 -8.62
N ASN A 77 -3.41 11.80 -9.25
CA ASN A 77 -3.17 10.92 -10.39
C ASN A 77 -3.15 9.41 -10.04
N PHE A 78 -3.12 9.07 -8.75
CA PHE A 78 -3.15 7.69 -8.24
C PHE A 78 -4.32 7.46 -7.27
N LYS A 79 -5.24 8.43 -7.15
CA LYS A 79 -6.45 8.26 -6.34
C LYS A 79 -7.36 7.24 -7.02
N ILE A 80 -7.66 6.16 -6.31
CA ILE A 80 -8.59 5.14 -6.77
C ILE A 80 -9.99 5.74 -6.89
N ARG A 81 -10.63 5.57 -8.04
CA ARG A 81 -12.08 5.73 -8.16
C ARG A 81 -12.73 4.56 -7.44
N LYS A 82 -13.62 4.83 -6.47
CA LYS A 82 -14.27 3.80 -5.63
C LYS A 82 -14.91 2.65 -6.43
N ASP A 83 -15.25 2.89 -7.69
CA ASP A 83 -15.95 1.96 -8.56
C ASP A 83 -15.02 1.16 -9.50
N GLU A 84 -13.70 1.39 -9.47
CA GLU A 84 -12.74 0.65 -10.28
C GLU A 84 -12.18 -0.55 -9.52
N PRO A 85 -12.23 -1.78 -10.09
CA PRO A 85 -11.69 -2.96 -9.45
C PRO A 85 -10.17 -2.88 -9.39
N LEU A 86 -9.61 -3.14 -8.20
CA LEU A 86 -8.17 -3.19 -8.01
C LEU A 86 -7.58 -4.45 -8.63
N THR A 87 -6.38 -4.30 -9.21
CA THR A 87 -5.60 -5.48 -9.62
C THR A 87 -5.31 -6.33 -8.41
N VAL A 88 -5.47 -7.65 -8.54
CA VAL A 88 -5.16 -8.62 -7.49
C VAL A 88 -3.89 -9.34 -7.87
N ILE A 89 -2.89 -9.28 -7.00
CA ILE A 89 -1.61 -9.96 -7.15
C ILE A 89 -1.59 -11.18 -6.23
N GLN A 90 -1.44 -12.37 -6.81
CA GLN A 90 -1.51 -13.64 -6.08
C GLN A 90 -0.13 -14.25 -5.83
N SER A 91 0.85 -13.93 -6.66
CA SER A 91 2.26 -14.34 -6.53
C SER A 91 3.18 -13.14 -6.33
N PHE A 92 4.23 -13.32 -5.52
CA PHE A 92 5.24 -12.29 -5.31
C PHE A 92 6.03 -12.00 -6.60
N ASP A 93 6.16 -12.99 -7.48
CA ASP A 93 6.92 -12.86 -8.73
C ASP A 93 6.21 -11.97 -9.76
N GLU A 94 4.92 -11.67 -9.57
CA GLU A 94 4.18 -10.71 -10.39
C GLU A 94 4.55 -9.26 -10.03
N LEU A 95 5.25 -9.02 -8.92
CA LEU A 95 5.72 -7.70 -8.53
C LEU A 95 7.02 -7.35 -9.26
N GLU A 96 6.93 -6.41 -10.20
CA GLU A 96 8.11 -5.83 -10.82
C GLU A 96 8.61 -4.66 -9.97
N PHE A 97 9.81 -4.80 -9.40
CA PHE A 97 10.49 -3.71 -8.71
C PHE A 97 11.44 -3.02 -9.69
N SER A 98 11.25 -1.74 -9.94
CA SER A 98 12.26 -0.92 -10.62
C SER A 98 13.03 -0.10 -9.58
N GLU A 99 14.34 -0.28 -9.59
CA GLU A 99 15.25 0.61 -8.87
C GLU A 99 15.30 1.95 -9.61
N LYS A 100 15.08 3.04 -8.88
CA LYS A 100 15.36 4.40 -9.34
C LYS A 100 16.49 4.96 -8.49
#